data_AF-A0A961NP59-F1
#
_entry.id   AF-A0A961NP59-F1
#
_cell.length_a   1.000
_cell.length_b   1.000
_cell.length_c   1.000
_cell.angle_alpha   90.00
_cell.angle_beta   90.00
_cell.angle_gamma   90.00
#
_symmetry.space_group_name_H-M   'P 1'
#
loop_
_entity.id
_entity.type
_entity.pdbx_description
1 polymer ?
#
loop_
_entity_poly.entity_id
_entity_poly.type
_entity_poly.pdbx_seq_one_letter_code
_entity_poly.pdbx_strand_id
1 'polypeptide(L)'
;MALIMLSAANQDLWSQEEEQRPPRYQEALDLYEKGDYEQSLAVIRDVFDAHRNSMELRLLASANYAARGEFDQARAHMEYCINDHPRSVEPRVMLAGIWRRQNKPYQTIEVARRGIAAAGDHVML
;
A
#
# COMPACT_ATOMS: atom_id res chain seq x y z
N MET A 1 8.90 38.98 27.81
CA MET A 1 8.58 39.39 26.43
C MET A 1 9.49 38.56 25.52
N ALA A 2 8.97 37.45 25.01
CA ALA A 2 8.65 37.28 23.58
C ALA A 2 9.92 37.07 22.73
N LEU A 3 10.11 36.01 21.94
CA LEU A 3 9.25 34.95 21.46
C LEU A 3 10.21 33.86 20.92
N ILE A 4 10.11 32.61 21.37
CA ILE A 4 10.79 31.48 20.70
C ILE A 4 9.91 31.12 19.50
N MET A 5 10.16 31.76 18.35
CA MET A 5 9.51 31.42 17.08
C MET A 5 10.15 30.16 16.50
N LEU A 6 9.72 29.00 16.98
CA LEU A 6 9.96 27.70 16.35
C LEU A 6 8.78 27.41 15.39
N SER A 7 8.69 28.05 14.22
CA SER A 7 7.49 27.87 13.38
C SER A 7 7.64 28.06 11.87
N ALA A 8 8.78 27.77 11.25
CA ALA A 8 8.84 27.78 9.78
C ALA A 8 9.62 26.62 9.15
N ALA A 9 10.50 25.94 9.88
CA ALA A 9 11.30 24.86 9.31
C ALA A 9 10.59 23.48 9.30
N ASN A 10 9.43 23.35 9.95
CA ASN A 10 8.81 22.04 10.20
C ASN A 10 7.50 21.80 9.42
N GLN A 11 7.14 22.69 8.49
CA GLN A 11 5.96 22.50 7.62
C GLN A 11 6.31 21.98 6.22
N ASP A 12 7.57 22.14 5.75
CA ASP A 12 8.05 21.59 4.47
C ASP A 12 8.73 20.22 4.60
N LEU A 13 9.05 19.76 5.82
CA LEU A 13 9.69 18.46 6.04
C LEU A 13 8.76 17.27 5.77
N TRP A 14 7.45 17.48 5.69
CA TRP A 14 6.46 16.42 5.50
C TRP A 14 5.93 16.34 4.05
N SER A 15 6.47 17.16 3.14
CA SER A 15 6.05 17.21 1.73
C SER A 15 7.09 16.60 0.75
N GLN A 16 8.30 16.28 1.22
CA GLN A 16 9.34 15.68 0.37
C GLN A 16 9.50 14.17 0.54
N GLU A 17 9.00 13.59 1.64
CA GLU A 17 9.00 12.13 1.84
C GLU A 17 7.88 11.42 1.04
N GLU A 18 6.86 12.17 0.59
CA GLU A 18 5.62 11.61 0.05
C GLU A 18 5.63 11.39 -1.49
N GLU A 19 6.66 11.85 -2.22
CA GLU A 19 6.65 11.81 -3.70
C GLU A 19 7.91 11.20 -4.35
N GLN A 20 8.89 10.75 -3.55
CA GLN A 20 10.04 10.04 -4.09
C GLN A 20 9.72 8.56 -4.21
N ARG A 21 9.67 8.07 -5.46
CA ARG A 21 9.57 6.65 -5.76
C ARG A 21 10.60 5.88 -4.91
N PRO A 22 10.19 4.86 -4.13
CA PRO A 22 11.09 4.15 -3.24
C PRO A 22 12.32 3.61 -3.98
N PRO A 23 13.49 3.55 -3.33
CA PRO A 23 14.69 3.04 -3.98
C PRO A 23 14.45 1.62 -4.49
N ARG A 24 14.99 1.32 -5.67
CA ARG A 24 14.84 0.03 -6.36
C ARG A 24 13.40 -0.41 -6.65
N TYR A 25 12.40 0.48 -6.51
CA TYR A 25 11.01 0.19 -6.89
C TYR A 25 10.90 -0.20 -8.36
N GLN A 26 11.57 0.54 -9.26
CA GLN A 26 11.50 0.25 -10.70
C GLN A 26 12.12 -1.11 -11.03
N GLU A 27 13.24 -1.46 -10.40
CA GLU A 27 13.89 -2.77 -10.56
C GLU A 27 12.94 -3.90 -10.11
N ALA A 28 12.29 -3.75 -8.95
CA ALA A 28 11.32 -4.71 -8.48
C ALA A 28 10.08 -4.79 -9.39
N LEU A 29 9.62 -3.67 -9.94
CA LEU A 29 8.49 -3.61 -10.86
C LEU A 29 8.81 -4.34 -12.17
N ASP A 30 9.99 -4.09 -12.75
CA ASP A 30 10.44 -4.75 -13.98
C ASP A 30 10.53 -6.27 -13.80
N LEU A 31 10.99 -6.74 -12.63
CA LEU A 31 11.01 -8.17 -12.28
C LEU A 31 9.59 -8.75 -12.15
N TYR A 32 8.68 -8.01 -11.51
CA TYR A 32 7.28 -8.41 -11.41
C TYR A 32 6.62 -8.53 -12.79
N GLU A 33 6.84 -7.57 -13.69
CA GLU A 33 6.29 -7.57 -15.04
C GLU A 33 6.81 -8.74 -15.89
N LYS A 34 8.05 -9.19 -15.64
CA LYS A 34 8.64 -10.39 -16.26
C LYS A 34 8.12 -11.72 -15.68
N GLY A 35 7.39 -11.67 -14.56
CA GLY A 35 6.95 -12.86 -13.83
C GLY A 35 7.97 -13.39 -12.83
N ASP A 36 9.10 -12.70 -12.64
CA ASP A 36 10.18 -13.06 -11.72
C ASP A 36 9.84 -12.66 -10.27
N TYR A 37 8.71 -13.14 -9.77
CA TYR A 37 8.10 -12.65 -8.53
C TYR A 37 8.98 -12.82 -7.29
N GLU A 38 9.79 -13.88 -7.25
CA GLU A 38 10.73 -14.11 -6.14
C GLU A 38 11.85 -13.08 -6.11
N GLN A 39 12.40 -12.75 -7.27
CA GLN A 39 13.48 -11.78 -7.38
C GLN A 39 12.93 -10.38 -7.09
N SER A 40 11.73 -10.06 -7.57
CA SER A 40 11.04 -8.82 -7.21
C SER A 40 10.89 -8.67 -5.69
N LEU A 41 10.43 -9.71 -4.99
CA LEU A 41 10.32 -9.73 -3.53
C LEU A 41 11.68 -9.60 -2.82
N ALA A 42 12.74 -10.21 -3.38
CA ALA A 42 14.09 -10.06 -2.84
C ALA A 42 14.57 -8.60 -2.91
N VAL A 43 14.38 -7.95 -4.07
CA VAL A 43 14.70 -6.52 -4.26
C VAL A 43 13.90 -5.65 -3.29
N ILE A 44 12.60 -5.91 -3.13
CA ILE A 44 11.76 -5.18 -2.18
C ILE A 44 12.29 -5.35 -0.75
N ARG A 45 12.66 -6.57 -0.33
CA ARG A 45 13.16 -6.85 1.01
C ARG A 45 14.44 -6.09 1.33
N ASP A 46 15.34 -5.94 0.37
CA ASP A 46 16.61 -5.21 0.55
C ASP A 46 16.40 -3.73 0.92
N VAL A 47 15.29 -3.13 0.49
CA VAL A 47 14.94 -1.73 0.78
C VAL A 47 13.85 -1.59 1.85
N PHE A 48 13.13 -2.66 2.16
CA PHE A 48 11.94 -2.63 3.01
C PHE A 48 12.23 -2.15 4.43
N ASP A 49 13.38 -2.50 5.01
CA ASP A 49 13.70 -2.17 6.39
C ASP A 49 13.86 -0.67 6.64
N ALA A 50 14.32 0.09 5.63
CA ALA A 50 14.42 1.54 5.68
C ALA A 50 13.13 2.25 5.23
N HIS A 51 12.27 1.55 4.46
CA HIS A 51 11.05 2.09 3.86
C HIS A 51 9.80 1.30 4.28
N ARG A 52 9.74 0.89 5.56
CA ARG A 52 8.69 0.00 6.09
C ARG A 52 7.29 0.57 5.91
N ASN A 53 7.14 1.88 5.80
CA ASN A 53 5.85 2.55 5.64
C ASN A 53 5.54 2.92 4.18
N SER A 54 6.41 2.60 3.21
CA SER A 54 6.08 2.86 1.81
C SER A 54 4.87 2.02 1.40
N MET A 55 3.80 2.74 1.05
CA MET A 55 2.60 2.13 0.51
C MET A 55 2.97 1.39 -0.78
N GLU A 56 3.69 2.02 -1.69
CA GLU A 56 4.07 1.51 -3.01
C GLU A 56 4.81 0.16 -2.92
N LEU A 57 5.82 0.06 -2.04
CA LEU A 57 6.54 -1.21 -1.83
C LEU A 57 5.62 -2.31 -1.31
N ARG A 58 4.64 -1.97 -0.45
CA ARG A 58 3.66 -2.92 0.05
C ARG A 58 2.63 -3.32 -1.01
N LEU A 59 2.21 -2.40 -1.87
CA LEU A 59 1.37 -2.68 -3.04
C LEU A 59 2.07 -3.68 -3.97
N LEU A 60 3.33 -3.41 -4.30
CA LEU A 60 4.10 -4.28 -5.18
C LEU A 60 4.42 -5.65 -4.52
N ALA A 61 4.75 -5.69 -3.23
CA ALA A 61 4.93 -6.95 -2.51
C ALA A 61 3.65 -7.78 -2.52
N SER A 62 2.50 -7.15 -2.25
CA SER A 62 1.19 -7.80 -2.31
C SER A 62 0.89 -8.38 -3.69
N ALA A 63 1.16 -7.63 -4.77
CA ALA A 63 0.98 -8.11 -6.13
C ALA A 63 1.84 -9.34 -6.44
N ASN A 64 3.12 -9.34 -6.03
CA ASN A 64 4.03 -10.48 -6.16
C ASN A 64 3.52 -11.72 -5.42
N TYR A 65 3.14 -11.57 -4.15
CA TYR A 65 2.59 -12.66 -3.36
C TYR A 65 1.29 -13.21 -3.97
N ALA A 66 0.38 -12.34 -4.41
CA ALA A 66 -0.87 -12.74 -5.05
C ALA A 66 -0.64 -13.48 -6.38
N ALA A 67 0.37 -13.09 -7.16
CA ALA A 67 0.73 -13.79 -8.40
C ALA A 67 1.31 -15.18 -8.14
N ARG A 68 1.97 -15.38 -6.99
CA ARG A 68 2.47 -16.69 -6.51
C ARG A 68 1.40 -17.53 -5.80
N GLY A 69 0.16 -17.04 -5.66
CA GLY A 69 -0.91 -17.73 -4.91
C GLY A 69 -0.76 -17.64 -3.39
N GLU A 70 0.19 -16.84 -2.90
CA GLU A 70 0.49 -16.60 -1.49
C GLU A 70 -0.45 -15.52 -0.91
N PHE A 71 -1.75 -15.83 -0.94
CA PHE A 71 -2.79 -14.84 -0.68
C PHE A 71 -2.79 -14.28 0.74
N ASP A 72 -2.33 -15.03 1.74
CA ASP A 72 -2.32 -14.56 3.12
C ASP A 72 -1.28 -13.45 3.34
N GLN A 73 -0.07 -13.61 2.77
CA GLN A 73 0.94 -12.56 2.74
C GLN A 73 0.45 -11.33 1.97
N ALA A 74 -0.16 -11.55 0.79
CA ALA A 74 -0.70 -10.46 -0.02
C ALA A 74 -1.75 -9.64 0.75
N ARG A 75 -2.67 -10.31 1.44
CA ARG A 75 -3.70 -9.66 2.28
C ARG A 75 -3.08 -8.87 3.43
N ALA A 76 -2.11 -9.44 4.14
CA ALA A 76 -1.47 -8.77 5.27
C ALA A 76 -0.83 -7.42 4.87
N HIS A 77 -0.21 -7.35 3.69
CA HIS A 77 0.31 -6.08 3.17
C HIS A 77 -0.80 -5.06 2.89
N MET A 78 -1.95 -5.48 2.35
CA MET A 78 -3.05 -4.55 2.05
C MET A 78 -3.76 -4.09 3.32
N GLU A 79 -3.95 -4.99 4.28
CA GLU A 79 -4.53 -4.65 5.59
C GLU A 79 -3.69 -3.61 6.32
N TYR A 80 -2.36 -3.72 6.24
CA TYR A 80 -1.46 -2.68 6.74
C TYR A 80 -1.70 -1.34 6.03
N CYS A 81 -1.68 -1.31 4.69
CA CYS A 81 -1.88 -0.06 3.94
C CYS A 81 -3.25 0.57 4.19
N ILE A 82 -4.29 -0.23 4.44
CA ILE A 82 -5.63 0.27 4.78
C ILE A 82 -5.64 0.92 6.17
N ASN A 83 -4.91 0.33 7.12
CA ASN A 83 -4.81 0.88 8.46
C ASN A 83 -3.98 2.18 8.49
N ASP A 84 -2.88 2.22 7.73
CA ASP A 84 -1.96 3.36 7.66
C ASP A 84 -2.51 4.51 6.80
N HIS A 85 -3.13 4.18 5.67
CA HIS A 85 -3.74 5.13 4.74
C HIS A 85 -5.26 4.87 4.60
N PRO A 86 -6.06 5.17 5.63
CA PRO A 86 -7.49 4.83 5.65
C PRO A 86 -8.31 5.53 4.57
N ARG A 87 -7.82 6.60 3.94
CA ARG A 87 -8.48 7.26 2.81
C ARG A 87 -8.08 6.71 1.43
N SER A 88 -7.03 5.89 1.35
CA SER A 88 -6.56 5.34 0.08
C SER A 88 -7.47 4.21 -0.42
N VAL A 89 -7.99 4.35 -1.64
CA VAL A 89 -8.89 3.37 -2.25
C VAL A 89 -8.11 2.19 -2.83
N GLU A 90 -6.87 2.42 -3.25
CA GLU A 90 -6.06 1.45 -4.00
C GLU A 90 -5.79 0.13 -3.24
N PRO A 91 -5.35 0.13 -1.96
CA PRO A 91 -5.19 -1.11 -1.19
C PRO A 91 -6.48 -1.92 -1.05
N ARG A 92 -7.64 -1.25 -0.96
CA ARG A 92 -8.95 -1.90 -0.86
C ARG A 92 -9.34 -2.59 -2.15
N VAL A 93 -9.09 -1.94 -3.29
CA VAL A 93 -9.33 -2.52 -4.62
C VAL A 93 -8.46 -3.75 -4.84
N MET A 94 -7.16 -3.67 -4.51
CA MET A 94 -6.27 -4.83 -4.61
C MET A 94 -6.67 -5.95 -3.65
N LEU A 95 -7.03 -5.64 -2.41
CA LEU A 95 -7.53 -6.62 -1.45
C LEU A 95 -8.78 -7.36 -2.00
N ALA A 96 -9.73 -6.63 -2.58
CA ALA A 96 -10.89 -7.25 -3.24
C ALA A 96 -10.47 -8.17 -4.40
N GLY A 97 -9.47 -7.77 -5.18
CA GLY A 97 -8.88 -8.61 -6.24
C GLY A 97 -8.24 -9.90 -5.70
N ILE A 98 -7.53 -9.82 -4.58
CA ILE A 98 -6.92 -10.98 -3.89
C ILE A 98 -8.01 -11.93 -3.42
N TRP A 99 -9.06 -11.44 -2.77
CA TRP A 99 -10.19 -12.28 -2.31
C TRP A 99 -10.88 -13.03 -3.46
N ARG A 100 -11.03 -12.36 -4.61
CA ARG A 100 -11.57 -12.99 -5.82
C ARG A 100 -10.66 -14.10 -6.34
N ARG A 101 -9.34 -13.88 -6.37
CA ARG A 101 -8.36 -14.89 -6.81
C ARG A 101 -8.23 -16.06 -5.85
N GLN A 102 -8.44 -15.84 -4.54
CA GLN A 102 -8.42 -16.89 -3.52
C GLN A 102 -9.66 -17.82 -3.57
N ASN A 103 -10.57 -17.65 -4.55
CA ASN A 103 -11.80 -18.44 -4.70
C ASN A 103 -12.67 -18.44 -3.42
N LYS A 104 -12.67 -17.33 -2.68
CA LYS A 104 -13.55 -17.04 -1.53
C LYS A 104 -14.56 -15.93 -1.88
N PRO A 105 -15.49 -16.17 -2.82
CA PRO A 105 -16.37 -15.13 -3.38
C PRO A 105 -17.29 -14.46 -2.36
N TYR A 106 -17.58 -15.10 -1.22
CA TYR A 106 -18.49 -14.57 -0.20
C TYR A 106 -17.89 -13.42 0.63
N GLN A 107 -16.56 -13.30 0.75
CA GLN A 107 -15.91 -12.21 1.53
C GLN A 107 -15.77 -10.90 0.74
N THR A 108 -15.90 -10.96 -0.60
CA THR A 108 -15.77 -9.80 -1.49
C THR A 108 -16.89 -8.76 -1.30
N ILE A 109 -18.11 -9.21 -1.00
CA ILE A 109 -19.27 -8.31 -0.87
C ILE A 109 -19.15 -7.42 0.38
N GLU A 110 -18.65 -7.95 1.50
CA GLU A 110 -18.57 -7.22 2.77
C GLU A 110 -17.46 -6.15 2.74
N VAL A 111 -16.28 -6.46 2.18
CA VAL A 111 -15.18 -5.50 2.06
C VAL A 111 -15.51 -4.39 1.06
N ALA A 112 -16.13 -4.73 -0.09
CA ALA A 112 -16.59 -3.75 -1.06
C ALA A 112 -17.69 -2.83 -0.48
N ARG A 113 -18.63 -3.39 0.31
CA ARG A 113 -19.66 -2.60 1.00
C ARG A 113 -19.08 -1.61 2.00
N ARG A 114 -18.09 -2.03 2.80
CA ARG A 114 -17.41 -1.14 3.75
C ARG A 114 -16.60 -0.04 3.07
N GLY A 115 -15.96 -0.34 1.94
CA GLY A 115 -15.24 0.67 1.15
C GLY A 115 -16.17 1.73 0.55
N ILE A 116 -17.34 1.33 0.05
CA ILE A 116 -18.34 2.25 -0.51
C ILE A 116 -19.00 3.09 0.60
N ALA A 117 -19.31 2.51 1.77
CA ALA A 117 -19.85 3.25 2.90
C ALA A 117 -18.89 4.32 3.43
N ALA A 118 -17.60 3.98 3.55
CA ALA A 118 -16.56 4.94 3.97
C ALA A 118 -16.36 6.11 2.97
N ALA A 119 -16.66 5.90 1.69
CA ALA A 119 -16.63 6.95 0.68
C ALA A 119 -17.95 7.75 0.60
N GLY A 120 -19.10 7.12 0.89
CA GLY A 120 -20.42 7.73 0.87
C GLY A 120 -20.68 8.69 2.04
N ASP A 121 -20.09 8.44 3.21
CA ASP A 121 -20.22 9.31 4.38
C ASP A 121 -19.44 10.63 4.24
N HIS A 122 -18.59 10.79 3.22
CA HIS A 122 -17.82 12.02 2.98
C HIS A 122 -18.49 12.98 1.98
N VAL A 123 -19.63 12.61 1.37
CA VAL A 123 -20.37 13.43 0.37
C VAL A 123 -21.68 14.00 0.93
N MET A 124 -21.96 13.82 2.22
CA MET A 124 -23.05 14.52 2.90
C MET A 124 -22.52 15.26 4.13
N LEU A 125 -21.91 16.42 3.90
CA LEU A 125 -22.04 17.65 4.69
C LEU A 125 -21.58 18.84 3.84
#